data_AF-A0A1S3Y402-F1
#
_entry.id   AF-A0A1S3Y402-F1
#
_cell.length_a   1.000
_cell.length_b   1.000
_cell.length_c   1.000
_cell.angle_alpha   90.00
_cell.angle_beta   90.00
_cell.angle_gamma   90.00
#
_symmetry.space_group_name_H-M   'P 1'
#
loop_
_entity.id
_entity.type
_entity.pdbx_description
1 polymer ?
#
loop_
_entity_poly.entity_id
_entity_poly.type
_entity_poly.pdbx_seq_one_letter_code
_entity_poly.pdbx_strand_id
1 'polypeptide(L)'
;MRKRDLAILMLSAFAIFFSLQHEGDLSFKEAWFHLSEEYPIKYEAERLPPPIVSDLNGDGKKEVLVATHDAKIQVLEPHSRRVDEGFSEARLLAEVSLLPDKIRIVSGRRAVAMATGVIDRNYNHREPRKQVLVVVTSGWSVMCFDHNLKKLWEVNLQEDFPHNAHHREIAISVSNYTVKHGDSGLVIIGGRMEMQPHMYIDPFEEIEMAEKSAEQHRRSAAEKEVNIHAV
;
A
#
# COMPACT_ATOMS: atom_id res chain seq x y z
N MET A 1 47.08 -16.92 -46.41
CA MET A 1 45.62 -16.87 -46.19
C MET A 1 44.93 -16.49 -47.49
N ARG A 2 43.83 -17.15 -47.85
CA ARG A 2 43.06 -16.75 -49.03
C ARG A 2 42.32 -15.46 -48.72
N LYS A 3 42.08 -14.60 -49.73
CA LYS A 3 41.35 -13.31 -49.56
C LYS A 3 40.02 -13.47 -48.81
N ARG A 4 39.37 -14.63 -48.96
CA ARG A 4 38.15 -15.02 -48.25
C ARG A 4 38.34 -15.11 -46.74
N ASP A 5 39.44 -15.69 -46.27
CA ASP A 5 39.68 -15.91 -44.85
C ASP A 5 39.97 -14.57 -44.15
N LEU A 6 40.67 -13.67 -44.84
CA LEU A 6 40.88 -12.28 -44.39
C LEU A 6 39.55 -11.51 -44.31
N ALA A 7 38.68 -11.66 -45.32
CA ALA A 7 37.38 -10.99 -45.34
C ALA A 7 36.47 -11.48 -44.19
N ILE A 8 36.48 -12.78 -43.90
CA ILE A 8 35.74 -13.35 -42.76
C ILE A 8 36.27 -12.79 -41.45
N LEU A 9 37.60 -12.78 -41.24
CA LEU A 9 38.19 -12.22 -40.01
C LEU A 9 37.85 -10.74 -39.81
N MET A 10 37.90 -9.93 -40.87
CA MET A 10 37.53 -8.53 -40.80
C MET A 10 36.05 -8.36 -40.47
N LEU A 11 35.16 -9.15 -41.09
CA LEU A 11 33.72 -9.08 -40.82
C LEU A 11 33.40 -9.51 -39.37
N SER A 12 34.06 -10.54 -38.85
CA SER A 12 33.94 -10.95 -37.45
C SER A 12 34.43 -9.86 -36.49
N ALA A 13 35.57 -9.24 -36.78
CA ALA A 13 36.10 -8.15 -35.96
C ALA A 13 35.17 -6.94 -35.97
N PHE A 14 34.59 -6.58 -37.12
CA PHE A 14 33.58 -5.52 -37.20
C PHE A 14 32.31 -5.88 -36.43
N ALA A 15 31.80 -7.11 -36.53
CA ALA A 15 30.62 -7.54 -35.78
C ALA A 15 30.85 -7.47 -34.27
N ILE A 16 32.02 -7.91 -33.78
CA ILE A 16 32.40 -7.82 -32.37
C ILE A 16 32.55 -6.36 -31.95
N PHE A 17 33.23 -5.54 -32.74
CA PHE A 17 33.40 -4.11 -32.46
C PHE A 17 32.05 -3.37 -32.39
N PHE A 18 31.16 -3.64 -33.34
CA PHE A 18 29.81 -3.06 -33.35
C PHE A 18 28.99 -3.57 -32.16
N SER A 19 29.08 -4.86 -31.84
CA SER A 19 28.40 -5.43 -30.67
C SER A 19 28.90 -4.82 -29.36
N LEU A 20 30.20 -4.53 -29.22
CA LEU A 20 30.79 -3.90 -28.04
C LEU A 20 30.43 -2.42 -27.94
N GLN A 21 30.37 -1.69 -29.07
CA GLN A 21 29.91 -0.29 -29.06
C GLN A 21 28.40 -0.16 -28.84
N HIS A 22 27.64 -1.20 -29.17
CA HIS A 22 26.20 -1.29 -28.94
C HIS A 22 25.86 -2.22 -27.77
N GLU A 23 26.80 -2.50 -26.86
CA GLU A 23 26.45 -2.92 -25.51
C GLU A 23 25.58 -1.80 -24.94
N GLY A 24 24.26 -2.01 -24.99
CA GLY A 24 23.30 -1.00 -24.62
C GLY A 24 23.43 -0.73 -23.13
N ASP A 25 23.97 0.42 -22.77
CA ASP A 25 23.91 0.91 -21.40
C ASP A 25 22.43 1.09 -21.01
N LEU A 26 21.95 0.20 -20.14
CA LEU A 26 20.67 0.39 -19.48
C LEU A 26 20.85 1.48 -18.43
N SER A 27 20.31 2.66 -18.73
CA SER A 27 20.20 3.74 -17.75
C SER A 27 18.75 3.82 -17.26
N PHE A 28 18.59 3.88 -15.95
CA PHE A 28 17.30 4.20 -15.34
C PHE A 28 17.18 5.73 -15.28
N LYS A 29 16.04 6.24 -15.75
CA LYS A 29 15.68 7.65 -15.60
C LYS A 29 14.43 7.73 -14.77
N GLU A 30 14.41 8.68 -13.85
CA GLU A 30 13.23 9.01 -13.07
C GLU A 30 12.13 9.50 -14.03
N ALA A 31 10.94 8.91 -13.93
CA ALA A 31 9.80 9.24 -14.78
C ALA A 31 8.75 10.05 -14.02
N TRP A 32 8.46 9.64 -12.79
CA TRP A 32 7.46 10.29 -11.96
C TRP A 32 7.69 10.03 -10.47
N PHE A 33 7.04 10.83 -9.62
CA PHE A 33 7.01 10.67 -8.17
C PHE A 33 5.60 10.87 -7.61
N HIS A 34 5.42 10.46 -6.37
CA HIS A 34 4.24 10.79 -5.58
C HIS A 34 4.72 11.07 -4.16
N LEU A 35 4.37 12.23 -3.63
CA LEU A 35 4.78 12.63 -2.29
C LEU A 35 3.81 12.04 -1.28
N SER A 36 4.37 11.33 -0.30
CA SER A 36 3.66 10.89 0.90
C SER A 36 4.31 11.57 2.10
N GLU A 37 3.52 12.23 2.94
CA GLU A 37 4.00 13.18 3.95
C GLU A 37 4.76 12.55 5.12
N GLU A 38 4.76 11.22 5.26
CA GLU A 38 5.25 10.56 6.47
C GLU A 38 6.48 9.69 6.23
N TYR A 39 7.63 10.35 6.27
CA TYR A 39 8.93 9.74 6.52
C TYR A 39 9.61 10.48 7.68
N PRO A 40 10.27 9.78 8.63
CA PRO A 40 10.52 8.34 8.69
C PRO A 40 9.42 7.53 9.38
N ILE A 41 9.25 6.27 8.95
CA ILE A 41 8.42 5.26 9.63
C ILE A 41 9.09 4.94 10.98
N LYS A 42 8.40 5.19 12.10
CA LYS A 42 8.96 4.98 13.44
C LYS A 42 8.91 3.52 13.89
N TYR A 43 7.84 2.81 13.54
CA TYR A 43 7.63 1.42 13.95
C TYR A 43 7.23 0.54 12.76
N GLU A 44 7.80 -0.66 12.66
CA GLU A 44 7.46 -1.62 11.59
C GLU A 44 5.96 -1.95 11.57
N ALA A 45 5.31 -1.97 12.74
CA ALA A 45 3.87 -2.19 12.87
C ALA A 45 3.03 -1.10 12.18
N GLU A 46 3.56 0.11 12.01
CA GLU A 46 2.89 1.24 11.34
C GLU A 46 3.10 1.23 9.83
N ARG A 47 3.92 0.33 9.32
CA ARG A 47 4.22 0.22 7.89
C ARG A 47 2.95 -0.07 7.10
N LEU A 48 2.75 0.71 6.04
CA LEU A 48 1.65 0.52 5.09
C LEU A 48 1.99 -0.62 4.13
N PRO A 49 0.98 -1.32 3.58
CA PRO A 49 1.18 -2.34 2.56
C PRO A 49 1.91 -1.76 1.35
N PRO A 50 2.70 -2.58 0.63
CA PRO A 50 3.35 -2.15 -0.60
C PRO A 50 2.31 -1.66 -1.62
N PRO A 51 2.67 -0.69 -2.48
CA PRO A 51 1.79 -0.22 -3.52
C PRO A 51 1.51 -1.34 -4.54
N ILE A 52 0.33 -1.31 -5.16
CA ILE A 52 -0.07 -2.29 -6.17
C ILE A 52 -0.10 -1.62 -7.53
N VAL A 53 0.48 -2.27 -8.54
CA VAL A 53 0.38 -1.84 -9.93
C VAL A 53 -0.62 -2.74 -10.64
N SER A 54 -1.75 -2.18 -11.08
CA SER A 54 -2.78 -2.95 -11.77
C SER A 54 -3.55 -2.11 -12.78
N ASP A 55 -4.24 -2.79 -13.70
CA ASP A 55 -5.23 -2.17 -14.61
C ASP A 55 -6.60 -2.44 -14.00
N LEU A 56 -7.14 -1.45 -13.27
CA LEU A 56 -8.37 -1.59 -12.50
C LEU A 56 -9.60 -1.57 -13.40
N ASN A 57 -9.60 -0.70 -14.41
CA ASN A 57 -10.77 -0.46 -15.25
C ASN A 57 -10.79 -1.35 -16.52
N GLY A 58 -9.67 -2.03 -16.84
CA GLY A 58 -9.49 -2.91 -17.98
C GLY A 58 -9.18 -2.17 -19.29
N ASP A 59 -8.69 -0.92 -19.25
CA ASP A 59 -8.40 -0.11 -20.44
C ASP A 59 -6.99 -0.34 -21.01
N GLY A 60 -6.17 -1.16 -20.34
CA GLY A 60 -4.81 -1.50 -20.72
C GLY A 60 -3.74 -0.59 -20.12
N LYS A 61 -4.11 0.52 -19.47
CA LYS A 61 -3.18 1.35 -18.68
C LYS A 61 -3.07 0.79 -17.28
N LYS A 62 -1.91 1.01 -16.64
CA LYS A 62 -1.68 0.58 -15.26
C LYS A 62 -1.79 1.78 -14.35
N GLU A 63 -2.63 1.66 -13.34
CA GLU A 63 -2.67 2.54 -12.19
C GLU A 63 -1.79 2.00 -11.05
N VAL A 64 -1.39 2.90 -10.16
CA VAL A 64 -0.70 2.57 -8.92
C VAL A 64 -1.62 2.85 -7.75
N LEU A 65 -1.91 1.83 -6.95
CA LEU A 65 -2.71 1.94 -5.74
C LEU A 65 -1.80 2.09 -4.53
N VAL A 66 -2.04 3.12 -3.72
CA VAL A 66 -1.22 3.45 -2.55
C VAL A 66 -2.14 3.60 -1.35
N ALA A 67 -1.79 2.95 -0.23
CA ALA A 67 -2.43 3.21 1.05
C ALA A 67 -1.76 4.41 1.73
N THR A 68 -2.51 5.16 2.52
CA THR A 68 -2.03 6.31 3.28
C THR A 68 -2.26 6.11 4.78
N HIS A 69 -1.50 6.83 5.60
CA HIS A 69 -1.58 6.73 7.07
C HIS A 69 -2.89 7.33 7.63
N ASP A 70 -3.52 8.26 6.91
CA ASP A 70 -4.85 8.82 7.23
C ASP A 70 -6.01 7.87 6.87
N ALA A 71 -5.71 6.57 6.72
CA ALA A 71 -6.65 5.51 6.42
C ALA A 71 -7.41 5.74 5.11
N LYS A 72 -6.67 6.04 4.04
CA LYS A 72 -7.23 6.14 2.69
C LYS A 72 -6.46 5.26 1.71
N ILE A 73 -7.10 5.02 0.56
CA ILE A 73 -6.47 4.45 -0.63
C ILE A 73 -6.54 5.48 -1.74
N GLN A 74 -5.42 5.69 -2.40
CA GLN A 74 -5.29 6.55 -3.58
C GLN A 74 -5.00 5.70 -4.82
N VAL A 75 -5.58 6.08 -5.94
CA VAL A 75 -5.31 5.51 -7.27
C VAL A 75 -4.59 6.58 -8.08
N LEU A 76 -3.37 6.27 -8.50
CA LEU A 76 -2.47 7.18 -9.20
C LEU A 76 -2.30 6.72 -10.64
N GLU A 77 -2.35 7.68 -11.57
CA GLU A 77 -1.94 7.47 -12.96
C GLU A 77 -0.48 7.94 -13.13
N PRO A 78 0.46 7.01 -13.34
CA PRO A 78 1.82 7.38 -13.68
C PRO A 78 1.84 7.97 -15.10
N HIS A 79 2.31 9.20 -15.24
CA HIS A 79 2.41 9.86 -16.53
C HIS A 79 3.32 9.06 -17.47
N SER A 80 2.79 8.62 -18.61
CA SER A 80 3.59 8.07 -19.73
C SER A 80 4.08 9.20 -20.65
N ARG A 81 4.57 10.31 -20.06
CA ARG A 81 5.20 11.37 -20.87
C ARG A 81 6.47 10.80 -21.51
N ARG A 82 6.85 11.34 -22.69
CA ARG A 82 8.13 10.97 -23.30
C ARG A 82 9.23 11.28 -22.28
N VAL A 83 10.21 10.39 -22.19
CA VAL A 83 11.35 10.45 -21.25
C VAL A 83 12.06 11.82 -21.27
N ASP A 84 11.88 12.60 -22.33
CA ASP A 84 12.47 13.92 -22.52
C ASP A 84 11.68 15.08 -21.87
N GLU A 85 10.46 14.85 -21.39
CA GLU A 85 9.58 15.88 -20.77
C GLU A 85 9.73 15.98 -19.24
N GLY A 86 10.62 15.17 -18.64
CA GLY A 86 11.08 15.32 -17.26
C GLY A 86 10.30 14.55 -16.18
N PHE A 87 10.84 14.61 -14.97
CA PHE A 87 10.31 14.00 -13.75
C PHE A 87 9.09 14.78 -13.24
N SER A 88 7.94 14.12 -13.11
CA SER A 88 6.67 14.79 -12.77
C SER A 88 5.87 14.05 -11.69
N GLU A 89 4.98 14.76 -10.99
CA GLU A 89 4.10 14.12 -10.01
C GLU A 89 3.05 13.23 -10.71
N ALA A 90 2.77 12.05 -10.15
CA ALA A 90 1.72 11.17 -10.61
C ALA A 90 0.34 11.79 -10.39
N ARG A 91 -0.58 11.62 -11.35
CA ARG A 91 -1.91 12.21 -11.26
C ARG A 91 -2.80 11.38 -10.34
N LEU A 92 -3.38 11.99 -9.31
CA LEU A 92 -4.41 11.35 -8.49
C LEU A 92 -5.71 11.21 -9.31
N LEU A 93 -6.14 9.96 -9.53
CA LEU A 93 -7.38 9.64 -10.24
C LEU A 93 -8.58 9.56 -9.29
N ALA A 94 -8.40 8.87 -8.16
CA ALA A 94 -9.44 8.64 -7.17
C ALA A 94 -8.85 8.43 -5.78
N GLU A 95 -9.63 8.74 -4.75
CA GLU A 95 -9.30 8.50 -3.34
C GLU A 95 -10.54 7.98 -2.62
N VAL A 96 -10.35 7.03 -1.69
CA VAL A 96 -11.41 6.53 -0.82
C VAL A 96 -10.92 6.42 0.63
N SER A 97 -11.78 6.78 1.58
CA SER A 97 -11.50 6.58 3.00
C SER A 97 -11.91 5.18 3.45
N LEU A 98 -11.06 4.55 4.26
CA LEU A 98 -11.32 3.29 4.96
C LEU A 98 -12.07 3.49 6.28
N LEU A 99 -12.34 4.75 6.65
CA LEU A 99 -13.09 5.08 7.86
C LEU A 99 -14.57 4.71 7.74
N PRO A 100 -15.24 4.36 8.84
CA PRO A 100 -16.70 4.19 8.85
C PRO A 100 -17.42 5.50 8.53
N ASP A 101 -18.51 5.44 7.75
CA ASP A 101 -19.28 6.61 7.32
C ASP A 101 -19.80 7.49 8.48
N LYS A 102 -20.03 6.88 9.65
CA LYS A 102 -20.67 7.53 10.82
C LYS A 102 -19.72 7.82 11.97
N ILE A 103 -18.50 7.28 11.96
CA ILE A 103 -17.59 7.32 13.10
C ILE A 103 -16.18 7.60 12.60
N ARG A 104 -15.63 8.77 12.93
CA ARG A 104 -14.26 9.17 12.56
C ARG A 104 -13.23 8.64 13.55
N ILE A 105 -13.19 7.32 13.74
CA ILE A 105 -12.15 6.67 14.52
C ILE A 105 -11.17 6.01 13.55
N VAL A 106 -9.93 6.52 13.53
CA VAL A 106 -8.83 6.00 12.69
C VAL A 106 -8.27 4.69 13.24
N SER A 107 -8.42 4.46 14.55
CA SER A 107 -7.93 3.23 15.20
C SER A 107 -8.49 1.98 14.51
N GLY A 108 -7.60 1.05 14.16
CA GLY A 108 -7.96 -0.19 13.46
C GLY A 108 -8.30 -0.05 11.97
N ARG A 109 -8.22 1.16 11.38
CA ARG A 109 -8.58 1.40 9.97
C ARG A 109 -7.38 1.56 9.02
N ARG A 110 -6.15 1.53 9.56
CA ARG A 110 -4.93 1.49 8.74
C ARG A 110 -4.91 0.23 7.88
N ALA A 111 -4.64 0.36 6.59
CA ALA A 111 -4.44 -0.78 5.71
C ALA A 111 -3.18 -1.57 6.13
N VAL A 112 -3.28 -2.89 6.13
CA VAL A 112 -2.17 -3.82 6.45
C VAL A 112 -1.84 -4.69 5.24
N ALA A 113 -2.84 -5.08 4.46
CA ALA A 113 -2.65 -5.78 3.20
C ALA A 113 -3.65 -5.30 2.17
N MET A 114 -3.21 -5.36 0.91
CA MET A 114 -4.04 -5.06 -0.24
C MET A 114 -3.77 -6.10 -1.31
N ALA A 115 -4.79 -6.42 -2.11
CA ALA A 115 -4.61 -7.16 -3.36
C ALA A 115 -5.69 -6.77 -4.36
N THR A 116 -5.35 -6.86 -5.64
CA THR A 116 -6.30 -6.70 -6.73
C THR A 116 -6.55 -8.04 -7.44
N GLY A 117 -7.73 -8.19 -8.03
CA GLY A 117 -7.99 -9.32 -8.90
C GLY A 117 -9.36 -9.24 -9.57
N VAL A 118 -9.64 -10.21 -10.43
CA VAL A 118 -10.89 -10.26 -11.19
C VAL A 118 -11.85 -11.20 -10.47
N ILE A 119 -13.05 -10.71 -10.16
CA ILE A 119 -14.15 -11.54 -9.65
C ILE A 119 -15.18 -11.84 -10.72
N ASP A 120 -15.33 -11.02 -11.76
CA ASP A 120 -16.33 -11.28 -12.79
C ASP A 120 -15.91 -12.43 -13.72
N ARG A 121 -16.87 -13.29 -14.06
CA ARG A 121 -16.73 -14.36 -15.04
C ARG A 121 -17.04 -13.92 -16.45
N ASN A 122 -17.47 -12.68 -16.70
CA ASN A 122 -17.87 -12.27 -18.05
C ASN A 122 -16.74 -12.54 -19.07
N TYR A 123 -16.96 -13.55 -19.92
CA TYR A 123 -16.00 -14.04 -20.91
C TYR A 123 -16.09 -13.25 -22.23
N ASN A 124 -16.90 -12.19 -22.27
CA ASN A 124 -16.98 -11.34 -23.44
C ASN A 124 -15.65 -10.59 -23.62
N HIS A 125 -14.81 -11.07 -24.54
CA HIS A 125 -13.52 -10.45 -24.86
C HIS A 125 -13.61 -8.99 -25.33
N ARG A 126 -14.81 -8.50 -25.63
CA ARG A 126 -15.04 -7.10 -26.02
C ARG A 126 -15.26 -6.17 -24.83
N GLU A 127 -15.55 -6.72 -23.65
CA GLU A 127 -15.75 -5.93 -22.43
C GLU A 127 -14.44 -5.87 -21.63
N PRO A 128 -14.10 -4.69 -21.10
CA PRO A 128 -12.88 -4.53 -20.32
C PRO A 128 -12.98 -5.35 -19.02
N ARG A 129 -11.90 -6.09 -18.71
CA ARG A 129 -11.83 -6.91 -17.50
C ARG A 129 -11.49 -6.04 -16.30
N LYS A 130 -12.53 -5.61 -15.61
CA LYS A 130 -12.43 -4.80 -14.39
C LYS A 130 -11.93 -5.65 -13.22
N GLN A 131 -11.06 -5.05 -12.42
CA GLN A 131 -10.58 -5.64 -11.18
C GLN A 131 -11.26 -5.01 -9.98
N VAL A 132 -11.26 -5.75 -8.88
CA VAL A 132 -11.61 -5.25 -7.56
C VAL A 132 -10.35 -5.07 -6.74
N LEU A 133 -10.40 -4.15 -5.77
CA LEU A 133 -9.41 -4.00 -4.72
C LEU A 133 -9.96 -4.59 -3.43
N VAL A 134 -9.21 -5.48 -2.81
CA VAL A 134 -9.47 -5.97 -1.46
C VAL A 134 -8.45 -5.37 -0.51
N VAL A 135 -8.92 -4.82 0.60
CA VAL A 135 -8.10 -4.23 1.66
C VAL A 135 -8.40 -4.91 2.98
N VAL A 136 -7.36 -5.24 3.74
CA VAL A 136 -7.47 -5.72 5.12
C VAL A 136 -6.86 -4.66 6.02
N THR A 137 -7.60 -4.24 7.05
CA THR A 137 -7.15 -3.23 8.01
C THR A 137 -6.59 -3.84 9.29
N SER A 138 -5.90 -3.03 10.10
CA SER A 138 -5.32 -3.44 11.37
C SER A 138 -6.32 -3.85 12.46
N GLY A 139 -7.59 -3.48 12.29
CA GLY A 139 -8.73 -3.90 13.13
C GLY A 139 -9.53 -5.03 12.50
N TRP A 140 -8.88 -5.91 11.72
CA TRP A 140 -9.49 -7.10 11.11
C TRP A 140 -10.72 -6.83 10.24
N SER A 141 -10.85 -5.61 9.70
CA SER A 141 -11.91 -5.30 8.73
C SER A 141 -11.41 -5.62 7.32
N VAL A 142 -12.22 -6.36 6.58
CA VAL A 142 -11.99 -6.70 5.19
C VAL A 142 -12.97 -5.90 4.34
N MET A 143 -12.45 -5.15 3.38
CA MET A 143 -13.25 -4.33 2.46
C MET A 143 -12.94 -4.72 1.03
N CYS A 144 -13.97 -4.71 0.20
CA CYS A 144 -13.83 -4.89 -1.24
C CYS A 144 -14.39 -3.68 -1.97
N PHE A 145 -13.63 -3.16 -2.92
CA PHE A 145 -13.96 -1.99 -3.73
C PHE A 145 -13.96 -2.35 -5.21
N ASP A 146 -14.84 -1.73 -5.98
CA ASP A 146 -14.78 -1.82 -7.44
C ASP A 146 -13.66 -0.96 -8.04
N HIS A 147 -13.50 -1.04 -9.36
CA HIS A 147 -12.58 -0.22 -10.16
C HIS A 147 -12.69 1.31 -9.97
N ASN A 148 -13.80 1.84 -9.43
CA ASN A 148 -13.98 3.26 -9.14
C ASN A 148 -13.81 3.58 -7.65
N LEU A 149 -13.25 2.65 -6.87
CA LEU A 149 -13.14 2.71 -5.41
C LEU A 149 -14.50 2.79 -4.69
N LYS A 150 -15.58 2.32 -5.31
CA LYS A 150 -16.88 2.18 -4.64
C LYS A 150 -16.87 0.91 -3.81
N LYS A 151 -17.13 1.04 -2.50
CA LYS A 151 -17.22 -0.10 -1.58
C LYS A 151 -18.36 -1.04 -1.99
N LEU A 152 -18.02 -2.28 -2.31
CA LEU A 152 -18.95 -3.35 -2.65
C LEU A 152 -19.48 -4.02 -1.37
N TRP A 153 -18.58 -4.32 -0.44
CA TRP A 153 -18.92 -4.91 0.85
C TRP A 153 -17.80 -4.68 1.87
N GLU A 154 -18.14 -4.87 3.15
CA GLU A 154 -17.24 -4.80 4.29
C GLU A 154 -17.64 -5.89 5.29
N VAL A 155 -16.65 -6.60 5.84
CA VAL A 155 -16.84 -7.60 6.90
C VAL A 155 -15.83 -7.29 8.00
N ASN A 156 -16.30 -7.22 9.24
CA ASN A 156 -15.44 -7.06 10.41
C ASN A 156 -15.26 -8.42 11.09
N LEU A 157 -14.02 -8.87 11.22
CA LEU A 157 -13.66 -10.16 11.81
C LEU A 157 -13.06 -10.01 13.22
N GLN A 158 -13.08 -8.82 13.81
CA GLN A 158 -12.46 -8.53 15.11
C GLN A 158 -12.97 -9.44 16.24
N GLU A 159 -14.24 -9.85 16.19
CA GLU A 159 -14.86 -10.74 17.19
C GLU A 159 -14.35 -12.18 17.10
N ASP A 160 -13.81 -12.59 15.95
CA ASP A 160 -13.24 -13.92 15.74
C ASP A 160 -11.82 -14.05 16.31
N PHE A 161 -11.22 -12.94 16.77
CA PHE A 161 -9.84 -12.90 17.22
C PHE A 161 -9.71 -12.45 18.69
N PRO A 162 -8.69 -12.96 19.42
CA PRO A 162 -8.38 -12.49 20.77
C PRO A 162 -8.15 -10.99 20.82
N HIS A 163 -8.59 -10.37 21.91
CA HIS A 163 -8.30 -8.97 22.20
C HIS A 163 -6.77 -8.87 22.38
N ASN A 164 -6.11 -8.00 21.61
CA ASN A 164 -4.64 -7.83 21.49
C ASN A 164 -3.92 -8.70 20.43
N ALA A 165 -4.66 -9.44 19.59
CA ALA A 165 -4.07 -10.04 18.41
C ALA A 165 -3.81 -8.97 17.34
N HIS A 166 -2.55 -8.87 16.89
CA HIS A 166 -2.17 -8.03 15.75
C HIS A 166 -1.68 -8.89 14.59
N HIS A 167 -1.77 -8.34 13.39
CA HIS A 167 -1.31 -9.00 12.18
C HIS A 167 0.21 -8.93 12.11
N ARG A 168 0.85 -10.08 11.83
CA ARG A 168 2.26 -10.12 11.44
C ARG A 168 2.39 -10.18 9.92
N GLU A 169 1.60 -11.04 9.30
CA GLU A 169 1.60 -11.26 7.85
C GLU A 169 0.16 -11.51 7.38
N ILE A 170 -0.20 -10.96 6.22
CA ILE A 170 -1.48 -11.21 5.56
C ILE A 170 -1.21 -11.41 4.07
N ALA A 171 -1.81 -12.45 3.49
CA ALA A 171 -1.85 -12.72 2.07
C ALA A 171 -3.30 -12.75 1.60
N ILE A 172 -3.56 -12.12 0.46
CA ILE A 172 -4.90 -12.02 -0.13
C ILE A 172 -4.83 -12.60 -1.54
N SER A 173 -5.76 -13.51 -1.87
CA SER A 173 -5.94 -14.05 -3.20
C SER A 173 -7.36 -13.76 -3.68
N VAL A 174 -7.48 -13.16 -4.87
CA VAL A 174 -8.76 -12.78 -5.48
C VAL A 174 -8.90 -13.54 -6.80
N SER A 175 -10.01 -14.25 -6.96
CA SER A 175 -10.28 -15.05 -8.15
C SER A 175 -11.77 -14.99 -8.56
N ASN A 176 -12.05 -15.36 -9.80
CA ASN A 176 -13.41 -15.50 -10.34
C ASN A 176 -14.00 -16.91 -10.12
N TYR A 177 -13.45 -17.64 -9.15
CA TYR A 177 -13.98 -18.95 -8.77
C TYR A 177 -15.23 -18.77 -7.89
N THR A 178 -16.28 -19.52 -8.18
CA THR A 178 -17.57 -19.43 -7.48
C THR A 178 -17.74 -20.68 -6.63
N VAL A 179 -17.95 -20.54 -5.32
CA VAL A 179 -18.13 -21.69 -4.41
C VAL A 179 -19.59 -22.13 -4.39
N LYS A 180 -20.52 -21.17 -4.36
CA LYS A 180 -21.96 -21.39 -4.36
C LYS A 180 -22.59 -20.78 -5.61
N HIS A 181 -23.80 -21.25 -5.92
CA HIS A 181 -24.61 -20.66 -6.98
C HIS A 181 -24.95 -19.21 -6.62
N GLY A 182 -24.62 -18.26 -7.51
CA GLY A 182 -24.89 -16.83 -7.32
C GLY A 182 -23.69 -16.03 -6.80
N ASP A 183 -22.58 -16.69 -6.42
CA ASP A 183 -21.33 -15.98 -6.12
C ASP A 183 -20.76 -15.38 -7.41
N SER A 184 -20.20 -14.17 -7.33
CA SER A 184 -19.45 -13.59 -8.44
C SER A 184 -18.03 -14.16 -8.50
N GLY A 185 -17.35 -14.26 -7.35
CA GLY A 185 -15.98 -14.76 -7.24
C GLY A 185 -15.61 -15.15 -5.82
N LEU A 186 -14.32 -15.38 -5.58
CA LEU A 186 -13.77 -15.86 -4.31
C LEU A 186 -12.59 -14.99 -3.89
N VAL A 187 -12.64 -14.53 -2.64
CA VAL A 187 -11.54 -13.86 -1.94
C VAL A 187 -11.08 -14.78 -0.81
N ILE A 188 -9.80 -15.15 -0.82
CA ILE A 188 -9.16 -15.94 0.24
C ILE A 188 -8.18 -15.03 0.97
N ILE A 189 -8.28 -14.98 2.30
CA ILE A 189 -7.38 -14.22 3.16
C ILE A 189 -6.71 -15.21 4.10
N GLY A 190 -5.39 -15.32 4.01
CA GLY A 190 -4.56 -16.05 4.95
C GLY A 190 -3.73 -15.07 5.75
N GLY A 191 -3.52 -15.33 7.04
CA GLY A 191 -2.68 -14.46 7.84
C GLY A 191 -2.08 -15.16 9.04
N ARG A 192 -0.93 -14.64 9.46
CA ARG A 192 -0.30 -14.98 10.73
C ARG A 192 -0.56 -13.84 11.70
N MET A 193 -1.09 -14.18 12.88
CA MET A 193 -1.23 -13.25 13.98
C MET A 193 -0.13 -13.46 15.01
N GLU A 194 0.16 -12.41 15.76
CA GLU A 194 0.92 -12.49 17.00
C GLU A 194 0.10 -11.87 18.12
N MET A 195 0.17 -12.50 19.29
CA MET A 195 -0.26 -11.87 20.52
C MET A 195 0.90 -11.00 20.98
N GLN A 196 0.65 -9.74 21.29
CA GLN A 196 1.62 -9.02 22.09
C GLN A 196 1.71 -9.75 23.45
N PRO A 197 2.87 -10.31 23.83
CA PRO A 197 3.12 -10.47 25.25
C PRO A 197 3.00 -9.07 25.84
N HIS A 198 2.38 -8.92 27.01
CA HIS A 198 2.23 -7.62 27.69
C HIS A 198 3.50 -6.82 27.47
N MET A 199 3.38 -5.63 26.86
CA MET A 199 4.53 -4.78 26.58
C MET A 199 5.36 -4.76 27.85
N TYR A 200 6.58 -5.28 27.77
CA TYR A 200 7.62 -4.92 28.69
C TYR A 200 7.85 -3.44 28.36
N ILE A 201 7.03 -2.56 28.94
CA ILE A 201 7.32 -1.14 28.98
C ILE A 201 8.73 -1.13 29.56
N ASP A 202 9.68 -0.60 28.80
CA ASP A 202 11.02 -0.42 29.32
C ASP A 202 10.84 0.31 30.67
N PRO A 203 11.32 -0.22 31.81
CA PRO A 203 11.16 0.45 33.09
C PRO A 203 11.56 1.92 33.04
N PHE A 204 12.48 2.28 32.14
CA PHE A 204 12.85 3.67 31.88
C PHE A 204 11.76 4.52 31.21
N GLU A 205 10.97 3.98 30.26
CA GLU A 205 9.82 4.69 29.67
C GLU A 205 8.66 4.84 30.66
N GLU A 206 8.44 3.84 31.53
CA GLU A 206 7.42 3.92 32.59
C GLU A 206 7.78 5.02 33.61
N ILE A 207 9.06 5.09 34.00
CA ILE A 207 9.58 6.13 34.89
C ILE A 207 9.46 7.51 34.22
N GLU A 208 9.81 7.64 32.94
CA GLU A 208 9.74 8.92 32.25
C GLU A 208 8.29 9.41 32.06
N MET A 209 7.35 8.50 31.79
CA MET A 209 5.92 8.82 31.72
C MET A 209 5.35 9.22 33.09
N ALA A 210 5.74 8.50 34.16
CA ALA A 210 5.34 8.82 35.52
C ALA A 210 5.90 10.18 35.98
N GLU A 211 7.15 10.48 35.63
CA GLU A 211 7.80 11.75 35.94
C GLU A 211 7.14 12.92 35.20
N LYS A 212 6.84 12.76 33.89
CA LYS A 212 6.09 13.77 33.12
C LYS A 212 4.69 14.01 33.69
N SER A 213 3.98 12.95 34.10
CA SER A 213 2.66 13.07 34.71
C SER A 213 2.73 13.79 36.07
N ALA A 214 3.71 13.46 36.92
CA ALA A 214 3.92 14.11 38.21
C ALA A 214 4.33 15.58 38.06
N GLU A 215 5.14 15.92 37.05
CA GLU A 215 5.50 17.28 36.68
C GLU A 215 4.27 18.09 36.25
N GLN A 216 3.41 17.49 35.42
CA GLN A 216 2.18 18.12 34.95
C GLN A 216 1.19 18.35 36.09
N HIS A 217 1.03 17.38 37.00
CA HIS A 217 0.23 17.54 38.22
C HIS A 217 0.76 18.65 39.13
N ARG A 218 2.08 18.78 39.30
CA ARG A 218 2.70 19.87 40.08
C ARG A 218 2.44 21.24 39.44
N ARG A 219 2.56 21.35 38.10
CA ARG A 219 2.26 22.60 37.38
C ARG A 219 0.80 23.01 37.49
N SER A 220 -0.14 22.07 37.32
CA SER A 220 -1.57 22.35 37.47
C SER A 220 -1.99 22.69 38.90
N ALA A 221 -1.30 22.16 39.91
CA ALA A 221 -1.52 22.53 41.31
C ALA A 221 -1.02 23.97 41.59
N ALA A 222 0.17 24.32 41.09
CA ALA A 222 0.72 25.67 41.21
C ALA A 222 -0.14 26.72 40.49
N GLU A 223 -0.67 26.42 39.30
CA GLU A 223 -1.58 27.32 38.57
C GLU A 223 -2.92 27.52 39.30
N LYS A 224 -3.41 26.53 40.04
CA LYS A 224 -4.60 26.67 40.88
C LYS A 224 -4.35 27.57 42.10
N GLU A 225 -3.19 27.46 42.75
CA GLU A 225 -2.85 28.32 43.90
C GLU A 225 -2.64 29.78 43.49
N VAL A 226 -2.03 30.04 42.33
CA VAL A 226 -1.84 31.40 41.80
C VAL A 226 -3.18 32.09 41.49
N ASN A 227 -4.19 31.34 41.02
CA ASN A 227 -5.53 31.88 40.76
C ASN A 227 -6.35 32.15 42.03
N ILE A 228 -6.04 31.49 43.15
CA ILE A 228 -6.75 31.70 44.44
C ILE A 228 -6.24 32.95 45.15
N HIS A 229 -5.01 33.40 44.87
CA HIS A 229 -4.42 34.62 45.45
C HIS A 229 -4.59 35.89 44.61
N ALA A 230 -5.23 35.82 43.44
CA ALA A 230 -5.45 36.94 42.53
C ALA A 230 -6.88 37.51 42.53
N VAL A 231 -7.68 37.22 43.58
CA VAL A 231 -9.02 37.78 43.81
C VAL A 231 -9.06 38.54 45.11
#